data_AF-A0A7K5Q1I9-F1
#
_entry.id   AF-A0A7K5Q1I9-F1
#
_cell.length_a   1.000
_cell.length_b   1.000
_cell.length_c   1.000
_cell.angle_alpha   90.00
_cell.angle_beta   90.00
_cell.angle_gamma   90.00
#
_symmetry.space_group_name_H-M   'P 1'
#
loop_
_entity.id
_entity.type
_entity.pdbx_description
1 polymer ?
#
loop_
_entity_poly.entity_id
_entity_poly.type
_entity_poly.pdbx_seq_one_letter_code
_entity_poly.pdbx_strand_id
1 'polypeptide(L)'
;PHSQHSQRSQRSRFSLQDAGQRQLGPRQCGSCGMLFAPGIPEDRLQHLRHHRRLREGLRHSYSQHSRYSQHSRLFPQAEQVLAVVDSELGFPSSLQLPRDSRIYLFIGTGNCVLGCLEAQSIQQAFRVLPEPGSAPLPAPQDPPQHSRDPGAPGGAA
;
A
#
# COMPACT_ATOMS: atom_id res chain seq x y z
N PRO A 1 57.79 -45.52 12.28
CA PRO A 1 57.01 -44.79 11.25
C PRO A 1 55.90 -45.69 10.68
N HIS A 2 54.73 -45.65 11.31
CA HIS A 2 53.56 -46.45 10.96
C HIS A 2 52.73 -45.72 9.90
N SER A 3 52.45 -46.39 8.77
CA SER A 3 51.58 -45.87 7.71
C SER A 3 50.41 -46.83 7.50
N GLN A 4 49.28 -46.55 8.16
CA GLN A 4 47.97 -47.06 7.80
C GLN A 4 47.00 -45.89 7.84
N HIS A 5 46.26 -45.64 6.75
CA HIS A 5 44.80 -45.49 6.78
C HIS A 5 44.24 -45.12 5.39
N SER A 6 43.61 -46.11 4.76
CA SER A 6 42.20 -46.06 4.35
C SER A 6 41.73 -44.80 3.58
N GLN A 7 41.97 -44.75 2.27
CA GLN A 7 41.22 -43.87 1.37
C GLN A 7 39.88 -44.53 1.01
N ARG A 8 38.98 -44.63 2.00
CA ARG A 8 37.61 -45.11 1.81
C ARG A 8 36.70 -43.91 1.61
N SER A 9 36.26 -43.73 0.36
CA SER A 9 34.92 -43.26 0.00
C SER A 9 34.41 -42.04 0.78
N GLN A 10 34.80 -40.84 0.37
CA GLN A 10 34.01 -39.63 0.61
C GLN A 10 33.35 -39.13 -0.68
N ARG A 11 32.59 -40.02 -1.33
CA ARG A 11 31.38 -39.60 -2.05
C ARG A 11 30.27 -39.46 -1.01
N SER A 12 30.39 -38.47 -0.13
CA SER A 12 29.37 -38.19 0.86
C SER A 12 28.69 -36.87 0.54
N ARG A 13 27.49 -37.02 -0.02
CA ARG A 13 26.39 -36.05 0.06
C ARG A 13 26.61 -34.78 -0.75
N PHE A 14 26.51 -34.93 -2.08
CA PHE A 14 25.62 -34.01 -2.79
C PHE A 14 24.25 -34.14 -2.12
N SER A 15 24.01 -33.32 -1.10
CA SER A 15 22.65 -33.01 -0.70
C SER A 15 22.06 -32.29 -1.91
N LEU A 16 21.47 -33.09 -2.80
CA LEU A 16 20.35 -32.66 -3.59
C LEU A 16 19.34 -32.17 -2.55
N GLN A 17 19.44 -30.89 -2.20
CA GLN A 17 18.39 -30.21 -1.49
C GLN A 17 17.23 -30.15 -2.47
N ASP A 18 16.47 -31.23 -2.46
CA ASP A 18 15.03 -31.21 -2.67
C ASP A 18 14.43 -30.30 -1.58
N ALA A 19 14.71 -29.00 -1.67
CA ALA A 19 14.10 -27.97 -0.85
C ALA A 19 12.92 -27.46 -1.68
N GLY A 20 11.82 -28.19 -1.61
CA GLY A 20 10.56 -27.88 -2.27
C GLY A 20 10.30 -26.38 -2.33
N GLN A 21 10.05 -25.89 -3.54
CA GLN A 21 9.64 -24.53 -3.86
C GLN A 21 8.34 -24.21 -3.12
N ARG A 22 8.42 -23.78 -1.86
CA ARG A 22 7.24 -23.47 -1.02
C ARG A 22 6.76 -22.02 -1.16
N GLN A 23 7.21 -21.28 -2.17
CA GLN A 23 6.80 -19.88 -2.41
C GLN A 23 6.44 -19.61 -3.88
N LEU A 24 5.66 -20.52 -4.48
CA LEU A 24 5.25 -20.43 -5.89
C LEU A 24 4.09 -19.46 -6.15
N GLY A 25 3.47 -18.91 -5.11
CA GLY A 25 2.34 -18.01 -5.24
C GLY A 25 2.73 -16.53 -5.24
N PRO A 26 1.98 -15.67 -5.97
CA PRO A 26 2.11 -14.23 -5.82
C PRO A 26 1.77 -13.82 -4.38
N ARG A 27 2.56 -12.89 -3.82
CA ARG A 27 2.35 -12.31 -2.50
C ARG A 27 2.30 -10.80 -2.60
N GLN A 28 1.48 -10.18 -1.75
CA GLN A 28 1.46 -8.74 -1.61
C GLN A 28 2.52 -8.30 -0.61
N CYS A 29 3.33 -7.30 -0.98
CA CYS A 29 4.24 -6.66 -0.04
C CYS A 29 3.45 -5.81 0.95
N GLY A 30 3.59 -6.07 2.25
CA GLY A 30 2.88 -5.31 3.29
C GLY A 30 3.33 -3.86 3.48
N SER A 31 4.34 -3.40 2.73
CA SER A 31 4.89 -2.03 2.87
C SER A 31 4.85 -1.19 1.59
N CYS A 32 4.79 -1.81 0.40
CA CYS A 32 4.55 -1.10 -0.85
C CYS A 32 3.27 -1.54 -1.58
N GLY A 33 2.58 -2.58 -1.09
CA GLY A 33 1.33 -3.06 -1.69
C GLY A 33 1.48 -3.82 -3.00
N MET A 34 2.68 -3.90 -3.58
CA MET A 34 2.92 -4.58 -4.85
C MET A 34 2.71 -6.10 -4.73
N LEU A 35 1.97 -6.68 -5.68
CA LEU A 35 1.89 -8.13 -5.86
C LEU A 35 3.11 -8.62 -6.66
N PHE A 36 3.81 -9.64 -6.17
CA PHE A 36 4.97 -10.23 -6.84
C PHE A 36 5.15 -11.71 -6.49
N ALA A 37 5.79 -12.49 -7.36
CA ALA A 37 6.17 -13.87 -7.04
C ALA A 37 7.58 -13.93 -6.43
N PRO A 38 7.74 -14.25 -5.13
CA PRO A 38 9.07 -14.26 -4.49
C PRO A 38 10.01 -15.34 -5.04
N GLY A 39 9.45 -16.41 -5.61
CA GLY A 39 10.19 -17.51 -6.24
C GLY A 39 10.74 -17.18 -7.63
N ILE A 40 10.29 -16.08 -8.25
CA ILE A 40 10.77 -15.61 -9.55
C ILE A 40 11.79 -14.48 -9.32
N PRO A 41 13.06 -14.64 -9.72
CA PRO A 41 14.10 -13.65 -9.43
C PRO A 41 13.84 -12.30 -10.14
N GLU A 42 13.26 -12.32 -11.33
CA GLU A 42 12.89 -11.13 -12.10
C GLU A 42 11.82 -10.29 -11.37
N ASP A 43 10.74 -10.94 -10.91
CA ASP A 43 9.68 -10.31 -10.12
C ASP A 43 10.23 -9.73 -8.82
N ARG A 44 11.12 -10.46 -8.14
CA ARG A 44 11.77 -9.97 -6.92
C ARG A 44 12.60 -8.72 -7.18
N LEU A 45 13.32 -8.67 -8.30
CA LEU A 45 14.10 -7.50 -8.68
C LEU A 45 13.20 -6.31 -9.04
N GLN A 46 12.10 -6.55 -9.77
CA GLN A 46 11.09 -5.53 -10.04
C GLN A 46 10.47 -4.98 -8.76
N HIS A 47 10.11 -5.86 -7.82
CA HIS A 47 9.63 -5.49 -6.49
C HIS A 47 10.60 -4.55 -5.78
N LEU A 48 11.90 -4.88 -5.73
CA LEU A 48 12.89 -4.02 -5.07
C LEU A 48 13.01 -2.64 -5.73
N ARG A 49 12.96 -2.59 -7.07
CA ARG A 49 13.02 -1.33 -7.82
C ARG A 49 11.78 -0.46 -7.59
N HIS A 50 10.60 -1.06 -7.61
CA HIS A 50 9.33 -0.37 -7.35
C HIS A 50 9.30 0.10 -5.89
N HIS A 51 9.61 -0.79 -4.94
CA HIS A 51 9.63 -0.50 -3.50
C HIS A 51 10.52 0.68 -3.15
N ARG A 52 11.72 0.75 -3.76
CA ARG A 52 12.62 1.89 -3.58
C ARG A 52 12.01 3.19 -4.12
N ARG A 53 11.51 3.18 -5.36
CA ARG A 53 10.90 4.36 -6.00
C ARG A 53 9.70 4.88 -5.21
N LEU A 54 8.81 3.98 -4.80
CA LEU A 54 7.63 4.32 -4.01
C LEU A 54 8.01 4.97 -2.67
N ARG A 55 8.96 4.37 -1.94
CA ARG A 55 9.37 4.88 -0.62
C ARG A 55 10.13 6.21 -0.70
N GLU A 56 10.92 6.41 -1.75
CA GLU A 56 11.60 7.68 -1.99
C GLU A 56 10.61 8.77 -2.40
N GLY A 57 9.61 8.44 -3.23
CA GLY A 57 8.59 9.38 -3.69
C GLY A 57 7.56 9.79 -2.64
N LEU A 58 7.26 8.91 -1.67
CA LEU A 58 6.33 9.19 -0.58
C LEU A 58 7.00 9.75 0.68
N ARG A 59 8.32 9.96 0.68
CA ARG A 59 9.03 10.51 1.83
C ARG A 59 8.76 12.01 1.95
N HIS A 60 8.04 12.40 3.00
CA HIS A 60 7.89 13.79 3.38
C HIS A 60 9.21 14.33 3.95
N SER A 61 9.74 15.37 3.33
CA SER A 61 10.79 16.19 3.93
C SER A 61 10.12 17.32 4.69
N TYR A 62 10.30 17.37 6.01
CA TYR A 62 9.92 18.55 6.79
C TYR A 62 10.86 19.68 6.33
N SER A 63 10.37 20.62 5.52
CA SER A 63 11.07 21.88 5.33
C SER A 63 10.34 22.93 6.17
N GLN A 64 11.00 23.46 7.18
CA GLN A 64 10.42 24.50 8.06
C GLN A 64 10.16 25.83 7.33
N HIS A 65 10.40 25.90 6.02
CA HIS A 65 10.38 27.10 5.18
C HIS A 65 9.18 27.20 4.22
N SER A 66 8.10 26.44 4.43
CA SER A 66 6.90 26.53 3.58
C SER A 66 5.65 26.94 4.36
N ARG A 67 5.76 28.03 5.11
CA ARG A 67 4.55 28.80 5.46
C ARG A 67 4.34 29.88 4.39
N TYR A 68 3.23 29.74 3.68
CA TYR A 68 2.63 30.70 2.74
C TYR A 68 3.39 30.94 1.42
N SER A 69 3.00 30.19 0.38
CA SER A 69 2.92 30.77 -0.96
C SER A 69 1.46 30.76 -1.38
N GLN A 70 0.83 31.93 -1.37
CA GLN A 70 -0.56 32.14 -1.78
C GLN A 70 -0.73 32.09 -3.31
N HIS A 71 0.26 31.65 -4.08
CA HIS A 71 0.16 31.55 -5.53
C HIS A 71 0.70 30.21 -6.03
N SER A 72 -0.25 29.27 -6.20
CA SER A 72 -0.33 28.33 -7.32
C SER A 72 1.00 27.83 -7.88
N ARG A 73 1.83 27.20 -7.04
CA ARG A 73 2.64 26.06 -7.43
C ARG A 73 2.53 25.10 -6.27
N LEU A 74 2.05 23.89 -6.58
CA LEU A 74 2.02 22.80 -5.62
C LEU A 74 3.41 22.74 -4.97
N PHE A 75 3.46 22.56 -3.65
CA PHE A 75 4.76 22.35 -3.01
C PHE A 75 5.46 21.20 -3.74
N PRO A 76 6.79 21.26 -4.00
CA PRO A 76 7.50 20.25 -4.79
C PRO A 76 7.22 18.81 -4.34
N GLN A 77 6.91 18.65 -3.06
CA GLN A 77 6.50 17.38 -2.49
C GLN A 77 5.11 16.90 -2.95
N ALA A 78 4.12 17.78 -3.04
CA ALA A 78 2.79 17.40 -3.50
C ALA A 78 2.85 16.97 -4.98
N GLU A 79 3.63 17.66 -5.81
CA GLU A 79 3.88 17.24 -7.20
C GLU A 79 4.55 15.85 -7.25
N GLN A 80 5.54 15.61 -6.39
CA GLN A 80 6.21 14.32 -6.31
C GLN A 80 5.26 13.19 -5.90
N VAL A 81 4.42 13.41 -4.88
CA VAL A 81 3.43 12.44 -4.42
C VAL A 81 2.41 12.16 -5.52
N LEU A 82 1.90 13.19 -6.20
CA LEU A 82 0.97 13.03 -7.31
C LEU A 82 1.58 12.25 -8.47
N ALA A 83 2.83 12.53 -8.86
CA ALA A 83 3.51 11.79 -9.92
C ALA A 83 3.65 10.30 -9.61
N VAL A 84 3.86 9.96 -8.33
CA VAL A 84 3.85 8.56 -7.87
C VAL A 84 2.46 7.96 -8.02
N VAL A 85 1.42 8.65 -7.54
CA VAL A 85 0.02 8.19 -7.63
C VAL A 85 -0.41 8.01 -9.08
N ASP A 86 -0.10 8.96 -9.95
CA ASP A 86 -0.40 8.89 -11.39
C ASP A 86 0.26 7.67 -12.03
N SER A 87 1.52 7.41 -11.69
CA SER A 87 2.25 6.24 -12.19
C SER A 87 1.62 4.92 -11.72
N GLU A 88 1.14 4.85 -10.47
CA GLU A 88 0.51 3.64 -9.92
C GLU A 88 -0.90 3.40 -10.49
N LEU A 89 -1.64 4.46 -10.81
CA LEU A 89 -2.97 4.38 -11.41
C LEU A 89 -2.94 4.28 -12.95
N GLY A 90 -1.77 4.47 -13.57
CA GLY A 90 -1.60 4.48 -15.01
C GLY A 90 -2.07 5.77 -15.69
N PHE A 91 -2.19 6.87 -14.94
CA PHE A 91 -2.44 8.19 -15.50
C PHE A 91 -1.19 8.75 -16.17
N PRO A 92 -1.34 9.54 -17.25
CA PRO A 92 -0.22 10.27 -17.83
C PRO A 92 0.32 11.28 -16.81
N SER A 93 1.65 11.47 -16.76
CA SER A 93 2.38 12.30 -15.78
C SER A 93 2.14 13.82 -15.91
N SER A 94 0.96 14.24 -16.34
CA SER A 94 0.60 15.62 -16.66
C SER A 94 -0.84 15.95 -16.27
N LEU A 95 -1.34 15.41 -15.16
CA LEU A 95 -2.55 15.95 -14.54
C LEU A 95 -2.23 17.36 -14.02
N GLN A 96 -2.52 18.35 -14.86
CA GLN A 96 -2.52 19.74 -14.44
C GLN A 96 -3.72 19.93 -13.53
N LEU A 97 -3.49 19.92 -12.22
CA LEU A 97 -4.54 20.26 -11.28
C LEU A 97 -5.06 21.67 -11.57
N PRO A 98 -6.39 21.88 -11.55
CA PRO A 98 -6.99 23.20 -11.59
C PRO A 98 -6.41 24.12 -10.51
N ARG A 99 -6.36 25.42 -10.82
CA ARG A 99 -5.67 26.43 -9.98
C ARG A 99 -6.24 26.57 -8.57
N ASP A 100 -7.50 26.20 -8.36
CA ASP A 100 -8.24 26.28 -7.10
C ASP A 100 -8.27 24.95 -6.32
N SER A 101 -7.58 23.93 -6.83
CA SER A 101 -7.48 22.62 -6.18
C SER A 101 -6.74 22.72 -4.84
N ARG A 102 -7.27 22.02 -3.84
CA ARG A 102 -6.65 21.86 -2.53
C ARG A 102 -6.15 20.43 -2.40
N ILE A 103 -4.87 20.28 -2.11
CA ILE A 103 -4.27 18.98 -1.83
C ILE A 103 -4.08 18.81 -0.33
N TYR A 104 -4.59 17.70 0.20
CA TYR A 104 -4.39 17.27 1.56
C TYR A 104 -3.49 16.04 1.56
N LEU A 105 -2.43 16.04 2.37
CA LEU A 105 -1.53 14.89 2.53
C LEU A 105 -1.72 14.30 3.93
N PHE A 106 -1.93 13.00 4.01
CA PHE A 106 -1.96 12.25 5.25
C PHE A 106 -0.55 11.73 5.55
N ILE A 107 0.10 12.27 6.58
CA ILE A 107 1.49 11.96 6.94
C ILE A 107 1.49 11.02 8.15
N GLY A 108 2.08 9.84 7.97
CA GLY A 108 2.28 8.85 9.02
C GLY A 108 3.62 8.98 9.74
N THR A 109 3.90 7.99 10.59
CA THR A 109 5.17 7.87 11.32
C THR A 109 6.37 7.77 10.38
N GLY A 110 7.49 8.40 10.74
CA GLY A 110 8.70 8.40 9.91
C GLY A 110 8.65 9.34 8.71
N ASN A 111 7.76 10.34 8.75
CA ASN A 111 7.54 11.32 7.68
C ASN A 111 7.24 10.66 6.34
N CYS A 112 6.36 9.65 6.34
CA CYS A 112 5.90 8.99 5.13
C CYS A 112 4.50 9.49 4.80
N VAL A 113 4.26 9.87 3.55
CA VAL A 113 2.91 10.16 3.06
C VAL A 113 2.20 8.81 2.88
N LEU A 114 1.12 8.62 3.62
CA LEU A 114 0.29 7.41 3.61
C LEU A 114 -0.94 7.56 2.72
N GLY A 115 -1.33 8.80 2.39
CA GLY A 115 -2.42 9.08 1.47
C GLY A 115 -2.44 10.54 1.04
N CYS A 116 -3.13 10.82 -0.06
CA CYS A 116 -3.39 12.18 -0.54
C CYS A 116 -4.84 12.31 -1.01
N LEU A 117 -5.41 13.50 -0.85
CA LEU A 117 -6.71 13.88 -1.36
C LEU A 117 -6.56 15.17 -2.17
N GLU A 118 -7.08 15.14 -3.37
CA GLU A 118 -7.24 16.30 -4.25
C GLU A 118 -8.71 16.73 -4.21
N ALA A 119 -8.95 18.01 -3.96
CA ALA A 119 -10.30 18.54 -3.80
C ALA A 119 -10.48 19.86 -4.55
N GLN A 120 -11.50 19.91 -5.40
CA GLN A 120 -11.90 21.10 -6.16
C GLN A 120 -13.29 21.56 -5.72
N SER A 121 -13.55 22.86 -5.85
CA SER A 121 -14.90 23.38 -5.64
C SER A 121 -15.75 23.12 -6.87
N ILE A 122 -16.87 22.43 -6.72
CA ILE A 122 -17.83 22.18 -7.80
C ILE A 122 -19.15 22.89 -7.53
N GLN A 123 -19.86 23.30 -8.58
CA GLN A 123 -21.18 23.94 -8.47
C GLN A 123 -22.33 22.92 -8.54
N GLN A 124 -22.08 21.78 -9.19
CA GLN A 124 -23.08 20.74 -9.45
C GLN A 124 -22.42 19.36 -9.41
N ALA A 125 -23.18 18.35 -9.01
CA ALA A 125 -22.80 16.94 -9.05
C ALA A 125 -24.03 16.09 -9.35
N PHE A 126 -23.83 14.93 -9.97
CA PHE A 126 -24.91 14.01 -10.33
C PHE A 126 -24.79 12.72 -9.54
N ARG A 127 -25.92 12.13 -9.15
CA ARG A 127 -25.95 10.80 -8.55
C ARG A 127 -25.54 9.79 -9.62
N VAL A 128 -24.49 9.02 -9.33
CA VAL A 128 -24.11 7.87 -10.16
C VAL A 128 -25.25 6.85 -10.07
N LEU A 129 -25.81 6.49 -11.23
CA LEU A 129 -26.78 5.41 -11.33
C LEU A 129 -26.03 4.08 -11.48
N PRO A 130 -26.47 3.01 -10.82
CA PRO A 130 -25.86 1.70 -10.99
C PRO A 130 -26.06 1.22 -12.44
N GLU A 131 -25.04 0.56 -12.98
CA GLU A 131 -25.14 -0.09 -14.28
C GLU A 131 -26.25 -1.14 -14.25
N PRO A 132 -27.15 -1.17 -15.25
CA PRO A 132 -28.24 -2.13 -15.30
C PRO A 132 -27.67 -3.56 -15.36
N GLY A 133 -27.94 -4.36 -14.31
CA GLY A 133 -27.46 -5.74 -14.17
C GLY A 133 -26.34 -5.94 -13.13
N SER A 134 -25.84 -4.86 -12.50
CA SER A 134 -24.97 -4.99 -11.33
C SER A 134 -25.78 -5.30 -10.07
N ALA A 135 -25.35 -6.29 -9.28
CA ALA A 135 -26.01 -6.64 -8.02
C ALA A 135 -25.99 -5.43 -7.07
N PRO A 136 -27.04 -5.21 -6.25
CA PRO A 136 -27.05 -4.11 -5.30
C PRO A 136 -25.84 -4.18 -4.38
N LEU A 137 -25.12 -3.06 -4.23
CA LEU A 137 -24.09 -2.94 -3.19
C LEU A 137 -24.74 -3.29 -1.83
N PRO A 138 -24.08 -4.09 -0.98
CA PRO A 138 -24.60 -4.35 0.35
C PRO A 138 -24.76 -3.01 1.08
N ALA A 139 -25.96 -2.74 1.57
CA ALA A 139 -26.23 -1.55 2.36
C ALA A 139 -25.26 -1.48 3.54
N PRO A 140 -24.82 -0.28 3.97
CA PRO A 140 -24.06 -0.12 5.20
C PRO A 140 -24.81 -0.83 6.32
N GLN A 141 -24.22 -1.89 6.88
CA GLN A 141 -24.81 -2.58 8.01
C GLN A 141 -24.82 -1.62 9.18
N ASP A 142 -26.00 -1.25 9.66
CA ASP A 142 -26.13 -0.54 10.92
C ASP A 142 -25.41 -1.33 12.02
N PRO A 143 -24.59 -0.68 12.87
CA PRO A 143 -23.92 -1.35 13.95
C PRO A 143 -24.96 -2.07 14.81
N PRO A 144 -24.68 -3.31 15.28
CA PRO A 144 -25.65 -4.10 16.01
C PRO A 144 -26.15 -3.31 17.23
N GLN A 145 -27.44 -2.98 17.21
CA GLN A 145 -28.10 -2.38 18.36
C GLN A 145 -28.07 -3.41 19.48
N HIS A 146 -27.21 -3.16 20.47
CA HIS A 146 -27.16 -3.95 21.68
C HIS A 146 -28.50 -3.75 22.41
N SER A 147 -29.40 -4.73 22.26
CA SER A 147 -30.65 -4.80 23.01
C SER A 147 -30.30 -4.78 24.50
N ARG A 148 -30.55 -3.64 25.14
CA ARG A 148 -30.61 -3.56 26.61
C ARG A 148 -31.88 -4.29 27.04
N ASP A 149 -31.72 -5.48 27.59
CA ASP A 149 -32.79 -6.16 28.33
C ASP A 149 -33.26 -5.27 29.50
N PRO A 150 -34.56 -4.94 29.58
CA PRO A 150 -35.13 -4.36 30.78
C PRO A 150 -35.74 -5.48 31.64
N GLY A 151 -35.20 -5.65 32.84
CA GLY A 151 -35.98 -6.19 33.96
C GLY A 151 -35.47 -7.51 34.55
N ALA A 152 -34.67 -7.39 35.61
CA ALA A 152 -34.72 -8.36 36.70
C ALA A 152 -35.68 -7.83 37.77
N PRO A 153 -36.72 -8.57 38.20
CA PRO A 153 -37.50 -8.19 39.36
C PRO A 153 -36.69 -8.47 40.63
N GLY A 154 -36.77 -7.53 41.57
CA GLY A 154 -36.19 -7.68 42.91
C GLY A 154 -36.77 -8.88 43.63
N GLY A 155 -35.89 -9.65 44.28
CA GLY A 155 -36.25 -10.67 45.25
C GLY A 155 -35.69 -10.26 46.61
N ALA A 156 -36.60 -9.94 47.53
CA ALA A 156 -36.32 -9.80 48.95
C ALA A 156 -36.25 -11.19 49.60
N ALA A 157 -35.24 -11.41 50.44
CA ALA A 157 -35.27 -12.16 51.70
C ALA A 157 -33.93 -11.98 52.42
#